data_AF-A0A524MG75-F1
#
_entry.id   AF-A0A524MG75-F1
#
_cell.length_a   1.000
_cell.length_b   1.000
_cell.length_c   1.000
_cell.angle_alpha   90.00
_cell.angle_beta   90.00
_cell.angle_gamma   90.00
#
_symmetry.space_group_name_H-M   'P 1'
#
loop_
_entity.id
_entity.type
_entity.pdbx_description
1 polymer ?
#
loop_
_entity_poly.entity_id
_entity_poly.type
_entity_poly.pdbx_seq_one_letter_code
_entity_poly.pdbx_strand_id
1 'polypeptide(L)'
;MVLRRKPKGPNDPKKTKPEKQKKSQGKVKGHLIKQMQKMESEAGKDRKLTVPPVRSRQEIITEMFESQLSVIGLEASTASGYIPASKTPFAVFLKERDVHEDIVSAVIDGIMEEETEKGVRAIIEAASPELGLSGNELEKVKDLAVEEWRNVRETSAS
;
A
#
# COMPACT_ATOMS: atom_id res chain seq x y z
N MET A 1 3.73 90.65 5.65
CA MET A 1 2.96 89.39 5.51
C MET A 1 3.96 88.23 5.40
N VAL A 2 3.81 87.23 6.29
CA VAL A 2 4.32 85.83 6.19
C VAL A 2 5.87 85.67 6.14
N LEU A 3 6.54 85.50 7.29
CA LEU A 3 6.96 84.23 7.95
C LEU A 3 8.19 83.60 7.25
N ARG A 4 9.41 83.63 7.79
CA ARG A 4 10.01 83.00 9.00
C ARG A 4 10.96 81.84 8.63
N ARG A 5 12.20 81.95 9.14
CA ARG A 5 13.11 80.90 9.68
C ARG A 5 14.01 80.06 8.73
N LYS A 6 15.28 80.50 8.65
CA LYS A 6 16.57 79.89 9.13
C LYS A 6 16.71 78.35 9.37
N PRO A 7 17.96 77.81 9.39
CA PRO A 7 18.44 76.67 8.59
C PRO A 7 19.00 75.48 9.43
N LYS A 8 19.68 74.54 8.75
CA LYS A 8 20.69 73.52 9.19
C LYS A 8 20.26 72.06 8.98
N GLY A 9 21.17 71.31 8.34
CA GLY A 9 21.46 69.92 8.71
C GLY A 9 21.61 68.97 7.53
N PRO A 10 22.80 68.37 7.32
CA PRO A 10 23.01 67.31 6.33
C PRO A 10 22.57 65.96 6.91
N ASN A 11 22.19 65.01 6.04
CA ASN A 11 22.59 63.60 6.14
C ASN A 11 21.77 62.74 5.17
N ASP A 12 22.48 62.19 4.19
CA ASP A 12 22.07 61.04 3.40
C ASP A 12 21.68 59.87 4.30
N PRO A 13 20.49 59.27 4.13
CA PRO A 13 20.27 57.90 4.54
C PRO A 13 20.73 56.99 3.39
N LYS A 14 21.90 56.37 3.59
CA LYS A 14 22.39 55.18 2.87
C LYS A 14 21.22 54.23 2.58
N LYS A 15 20.88 54.04 1.30
CA LYS A 15 20.10 52.88 0.85
C LYS A 15 20.95 51.63 1.07
N THR A 16 20.69 50.94 2.17
CA THR A 16 21.13 49.56 2.43
C THR A 16 20.68 48.69 1.27
N LYS A 17 21.64 48.16 0.50
CA LYS A 17 21.39 47.08 -0.47
C LYS A 17 20.82 45.89 0.31
N PRO A 18 19.71 45.26 -0.12
CA PRO A 18 19.33 43.99 0.45
C PRO A 18 20.40 42.97 0.06
N GLU A 19 20.98 42.39 1.09
CA GLU A 19 21.93 41.29 1.08
C GLU A 19 21.37 40.17 0.19
N LYS A 20 22.06 39.86 -0.92
CA LYS A 20 21.73 38.70 -1.75
C LYS A 20 22.01 37.46 -0.92
N GLN A 21 20.99 36.93 -0.25
CA GLN A 21 21.00 35.57 0.28
C GLN A 21 21.32 34.62 -0.88
N LYS A 22 22.52 34.04 -0.83
CA LYS A 22 22.89 32.90 -1.69
C LYS A 22 21.91 31.77 -1.37
N LYS A 23 20.85 31.65 -2.17
CA LYS A 23 20.02 30.44 -2.18
C LYS A 23 20.94 29.29 -2.57
N SER A 24 21.13 28.35 -1.64
CA SER A 24 21.75 27.07 -1.91
C SER A 24 21.03 26.45 -3.11
N GLN A 25 21.74 26.33 -4.23
CA GLN A 25 21.26 25.61 -5.39
C GLN A 25 21.28 24.11 -5.06
N GLY A 26 20.31 23.66 -4.27
CA GLY A 26 19.86 22.29 -4.36
C GLY A 26 19.45 22.07 -5.80
N LYS A 27 20.06 21.10 -6.49
CA LYS A 27 19.65 20.66 -7.83
C LYS A 27 18.25 20.05 -7.73
N VAL A 28 17.24 20.89 -7.58
CA VAL A 28 15.85 20.49 -7.72
C VAL A 28 15.63 20.29 -9.20
N LYS A 29 15.31 19.05 -9.59
CA LYS A 29 15.00 18.64 -10.97
C LYS A 29 14.15 19.72 -11.62
N GLY A 30 14.65 20.34 -12.70
CA GLY A 30 14.02 21.52 -13.31
C GLY A 30 12.55 21.34 -13.72
N HIS A 31 12.06 20.10 -13.79
CA HIS A 31 10.64 19.79 -13.96
C HIS A 31 9.78 20.21 -12.76
N LEU A 32 10.25 19.99 -11.52
CA LEU A 32 9.50 20.35 -10.31
C LEU A 32 9.33 21.87 -10.21
N ILE A 33 10.38 22.63 -10.51
CA ILE A 33 10.35 24.11 -10.49
C ILE A 33 9.36 24.63 -11.54
N LYS A 34 9.38 24.08 -12.76
CA LYS A 34 8.42 24.46 -13.82
C LYS A 34 6.98 24.16 -13.43
N GLN A 35 6.75 23.06 -12.74
CA GLN A 35 5.42 22.64 -12.30
C GLN A 35 4.89 23.55 -11.17
N MET A 36 5.75 23.91 -10.21
CA MET A 36 5.41 24.90 -9.17
C MET A 36 5.07 26.26 -9.77
N GLN A 37 5.88 26.75 -10.71
CA GLN A 37 5.61 28.02 -11.41
C GLN A 37 4.29 28.00 -12.19
N LYS A 38 3.94 26.86 -12.80
CA LYS A 38 2.67 26.71 -13.50
C LYS A 38 1.49 26.78 -12.52
N MET A 39 1.56 26.09 -11.39
CA MET A 39 0.52 26.14 -10.34
C MET A 39 0.38 27.54 -9.74
N GLU A 40 1.48 28.24 -9.45
CA GLU A 40 1.46 29.64 -8.97
C GLU A 40 0.78 30.57 -9.97
N SER A 41 1.04 30.38 -11.27
CA SER A 41 0.43 31.18 -12.33
C SER A 41 -1.07 30.89 -12.55
N GLU A 42 -1.53 29.68 -12.23
CA GLU A 42 -2.94 29.29 -12.26
C GLU A 42 -3.69 29.78 -11.02
N ALA A 43 -3.04 29.77 -9.85
CA ALA A 43 -3.56 30.31 -8.59
C ALA A 43 -3.82 31.82 -8.66
N GLY A 44 -2.91 32.58 -9.27
CA GLY A 44 -3.03 34.05 -9.39
C GLY A 44 -4.07 34.55 -10.40
N LYS A 45 -4.78 33.65 -11.10
CA LYS A 45 -5.74 33.99 -12.17
C LYS A 45 -7.16 33.50 -11.90
N ASP A 46 -7.49 33.07 -10.68
CA ASP A 46 -8.77 32.43 -10.30
C ASP A 46 -9.21 31.29 -11.25
N ARG A 47 -8.23 30.62 -11.88
CA ARG A 47 -8.49 29.45 -12.72
C ARG A 47 -8.46 28.20 -11.85
N LYS A 48 -9.30 27.22 -12.17
CA LYS A 48 -9.26 25.89 -11.53
C LYS A 48 -7.83 25.36 -11.60
N LEU A 49 -7.21 25.16 -10.44
CA LEU A 49 -5.86 24.63 -10.30
C LEU A 49 -5.79 23.25 -10.94
N THR A 50 -4.89 23.07 -11.90
CA THR A 50 -4.63 21.75 -12.49
C THR A 50 -3.81 20.94 -11.50
N VAL A 51 -4.47 20.08 -10.71
CA VAL A 51 -3.79 19.16 -9.81
C VAL A 51 -3.04 18.13 -10.67
N PRO A 52 -1.72 17.97 -10.51
CA PRO A 52 -0.99 16.96 -11.25
C PRO A 52 -1.47 15.56 -10.85
N PRO A 53 -1.49 14.60 -11.78
CA PRO A 53 -1.82 13.22 -11.45
C PRO A 53 -0.78 12.68 -10.47
N VAL A 54 -1.16 12.56 -9.19
CA VAL A 54 -0.33 11.93 -8.17
C VAL A 54 -0.71 10.46 -8.14
N ARG A 55 0.29 9.59 -8.31
CA ARG A 55 0.08 8.14 -8.19
C ARG A 55 -0.42 7.81 -6.79
N SER A 56 -1.41 6.94 -6.68
CA SER A 56 -1.86 6.44 -5.38
C SER A 56 -0.74 5.65 -4.69
N ARG A 57 -0.80 5.53 -3.36
CA ARG A 57 0.18 4.72 -2.62
C ARG A 57 0.19 3.28 -3.13
N GLN A 58 -0.98 2.74 -3.43
CA GLN A 58 -1.17 1.41 -3.99
C GLN A 58 -0.46 1.28 -5.34
N GLU A 59 -0.65 2.22 -6.27
CA GLU A 59 0.06 2.20 -7.56
C GLU A 59 1.59 2.18 -7.40
N ILE A 60 2.12 2.98 -6.46
CA ILE A 60 3.56 3.03 -6.19
C ILE A 60 4.05 1.69 -5.63
N ILE A 61 3.29 1.08 -4.71
CA ILE A 61 3.63 -0.21 -4.13
C ILE A 61 3.58 -1.32 -5.18
N THR A 62 2.55 -1.33 -6.03
CA THR A 62 2.40 -2.31 -7.10
C THR A 62 3.55 -2.22 -8.10
N GLU A 63 3.91 -1.02 -8.55
CA GLU A 63 5.04 -0.81 -9.46
C GLU A 63 6.37 -1.26 -8.84
N MET A 64 6.58 -1.01 -7.54
CA MET A 64 7.76 -1.52 -6.83
C MET A 64 7.78 -3.05 -6.76
N PHE A 65 6.64 -3.67 -6.48
CA PHE A 65 6.52 -5.11 -6.36
C PHE A 65 6.78 -5.80 -7.72
N GLU A 66 6.14 -5.33 -8.78
CA GLU A 66 6.33 -5.83 -10.14
C GLU A 66 7.78 -5.66 -10.60
N SER A 67 8.40 -4.52 -10.29
CA SER A 67 9.82 -4.29 -10.56
C SER A 67 10.70 -5.33 -9.87
N GLN A 68 10.46 -5.63 -8.59
CA GLN A 68 11.23 -6.64 -7.85
C GLN A 68 11.01 -8.07 -8.38
N LEU A 69 9.77 -8.42 -8.76
CA LEU A 69 9.47 -9.72 -9.35
C LEU A 69 10.15 -9.90 -10.71
N SER A 70 10.18 -8.86 -11.54
CA SER A 70 10.84 -8.92 -12.85
C SER A 70 12.35 -9.20 -12.74
N VAL A 71 13.01 -8.72 -11.68
CA VAL A 71 14.44 -8.96 -11.43
C VAL A 71 14.74 -10.44 -11.19
N ILE A 72 13.80 -11.16 -10.58
CA ILE A 72 13.93 -12.59 -10.28
C ILE A 72 13.27 -13.48 -11.34
N GLY A 73 12.80 -12.90 -12.45
CA GLY A 73 12.19 -13.63 -13.57
C GLY A 73 10.79 -14.15 -13.27
N LEU A 74 10.08 -13.56 -12.30
CA LEU A 74 8.71 -13.93 -11.95
C LEU A 74 7.74 -12.85 -12.41
N GLU A 75 6.52 -13.25 -12.76
CA GLU A 75 5.42 -12.33 -13.07
C GLU A 75 4.43 -12.26 -11.90
N ALA A 76 3.92 -11.06 -11.64
CA ALA A 76 2.87 -10.87 -10.65
C ALA A 76 1.60 -11.59 -11.13
N SER A 77 1.05 -12.48 -10.32
CA SER A 77 -0.21 -13.13 -10.64
C SER A 77 -1.32 -12.08 -10.74
N THR A 78 -1.96 -12.00 -11.91
CA THR A 78 -3.13 -11.15 -12.15
C THR A 78 -4.42 -11.77 -11.62
N ALA A 79 -4.35 -12.98 -11.05
CA ALA A 79 -5.48 -13.61 -10.37
C ALA A 79 -5.72 -12.86 -9.04
N SER A 80 -6.56 -11.83 -9.12
CA SER A 80 -7.12 -11.14 -7.97
C SER A 80 -7.74 -12.19 -7.03
N GLY A 81 -7.06 -12.49 -5.91
CA GLY A 81 -7.55 -13.40 -4.87
C GLY A 81 -6.72 -14.66 -4.64
N TYR A 82 -5.73 -15.01 -5.48
CA TYR A 82 -4.90 -16.19 -5.23
C TYR A 82 -3.77 -15.87 -4.24
N ILE A 83 -4.05 -16.04 -2.94
CA ILE A 83 -3.01 -16.08 -1.91
C ILE A 83 -2.35 -17.47 -2.01
N PRO A 84 -1.01 -17.56 -2.19
CA PRO A 84 -0.34 -18.85 -2.22
C PRO A 84 -0.68 -19.67 -0.98
N ALA A 85 -1.13 -20.92 -1.18
CA ALA A 85 -1.59 -21.84 -0.12
C ALA A 85 -0.64 -21.91 1.08
N SER A 86 0.67 -21.68 0.87
CA SER A 86 1.72 -21.64 1.89
C SER A 86 1.61 -20.54 2.95
N LYS A 87 0.61 -19.63 2.90
CA LYS A 87 0.50 -18.48 3.81
C LYS A 87 -0.81 -18.36 4.59
N THR A 88 -1.77 -19.27 4.41
CA THR A 88 -2.99 -19.23 5.23
C THR A 88 -2.67 -19.75 6.64
N PRO A 89 -3.24 -19.17 7.71
CA PRO A 89 -3.13 -19.69 9.07
C PRO A 89 -3.41 -21.20 9.17
N PHE A 90 -4.36 -21.69 8.36
CA PHE A 90 -4.69 -23.11 8.26
C PHE A 90 -3.53 -23.95 7.70
N ALA A 91 -2.94 -23.53 6.57
CA ALA A 91 -1.82 -24.24 5.97
C ALA A 91 -0.57 -24.20 6.87
N VAL A 92 -0.33 -23.08 7.55
CA VAL A 92 0.77 -22.95 8.52
C VAL A 92 0.57 -23.92 9.68
N PHE A 93 -0.65 -24.02 10.21
CA PHE A 93 -0.97 -24.97 11.28
C PHE A 93 -0.68 -26.43 10.86
N LEU A 94 -1.07 -26.82 9.64
CA LEU A 94 -0.80 -28.17 9.15
C LEU A 94 0.70 -28.41 8.87
N LYS A 95 1.42 -27.41 8.39
CA LYS A 95 2.86 -27.49 8.16
C LYS A 95 3.67 -27.62 9.45
N GLU A 96 3.26 -26.94 10.52
CA GLU A 96 3.87 -27.08 11.85
C GLU A 96 3.73 -28.50 12.42
N ARG A 97 2.76 -29.28 11.90
CA ARG A 97 2.49 -30.67 12.27
C ARG A 97 3.23 -31.70 11.40
N ASP A 98 4.12 -31.24 10.53
CA ASP A 98 4.87 -32.08 9.58
C ASP A 98 3.95 -32.84 8.59
N VAL A 99 2.76 -32.28 8.30
CA VAL A 99 1.87 -32.80 7.26
C VAL A 99 2.50 -32.52 5.90
N HIS A 100 2.51 -33.55 5.04
CA HIS A 100 3.07 -33.43 3.69
C HIS A 100 2.33 -32.37 2.88
N GLU A 101 3.08 -31.53 2.15
CA GLU A 101 2.54 -30.39 1.40
C GLU A 101 1.44 -30.81 0.41
N ASP A 102 1.60 -31.96 -0.25
CA ASP A 102 0.57 -32.52 -1.16
C ASP A 102 -0.79 -32.75 -0.47
N ILE A 103 -0.79 -33.23 0.79
CA ILE A 103 -2.01 -33.45 1.56
C ILE A 103 -2.61 -32.10 1.97
N VAL A 104 -1.76 -31.16 2.39
CA VAL A 104 -2.19 -29.80 2.73
C VAL A 104 -2.85 -29.11 1.55
N SER A 105 -2.24 -29.20 0.36
CA SER A 105 -2.81 -28.67 -0.88
C SER A 105 -4.14 -29.32 -1.23
N ALA A 106 -4.23 -30.65 -1.22
CA ALA A 106 -5.47 -31.36 -1.53
C ALA A 106 -6.63 -30.98 -0.59
N VAL A 107 -6.34 -30.82 0.71
CA VAL A 107 -7.35 -30.41 1.70
C VAL A 107 -7.78 -28.96 1.48
N ILE A 108 -6.84 -28.06 1.22
CA ILE A 108 -7.15 -26.64 0.95
C ILE A 108 -8.00 -26.52 -0.32
N ASP A 109 -7.64 -27.22 -1.38
CA ASP A 109 -8.39 -27.21 -2.64
C ASP A 109 -9.82 -27.69 -2.41
N GLY A 110 -10.01 -28.79 -1.67
CA GLY A 110 -11.34 -29.27 -1.30
C GLY A 110 -12.15 -28.26 -0.48
N ILE A 111 -11.52 -27.58 0.49
CA ILE A 111 -12.19 -26.55 1.30
C ILE A 111 -12.62 -25.35 0.44
N MET A 112 -11.79 -24.96 -0.53
CA MET A 112 -12.08 -23.83 -1.41
C MET A 112 -13.20 -24.12 -2.42
N GLU A 113 -13.31 -25.38 -2.86
CA GLU A 113 -14.39 -25.82 -3.76
C GLU A 113 -15.76 -25.90 -3.06
N GLU A 114 -15.77 -26.10 -1.75
CA GLU A 114 -17.00 -26.35 -1.00
C GLU A 114 -17.85 -25.08 -0.80
N GLU A 115 -19.18 -25.21 -0.94
CA GLU A 115 -20.13 -24.10 -0.86
C GLU A 115 -20.72 -23.88 0.53
N THR A 116 -20.58 -24.86 1.42
CA THR A 116 -21.24 -24.85 2.72
C THR A 116 -20.23 -24.96 3.87
N GLU A 117 -20.48 -24.21 4.95
CA GLU A 117 -19.68 -24.33 6.17
C GLU A 117 -19.69 -25.78 6.72
N LYS A 118 -20.82 -26.48 6.59
CA LYS A 118 -20.93 -27.89 7.01
C LYS A 118 -20.03 -28.80 6.18
N GLY A 119 -19.93 -28.56 4.87
CA GLY A 119 -19.03 -29.30 3.99
C GLY A 119 -17.56 -29.07 4.36
N VAL A 120 -17.18 -27.82 4.65
CA VAL A 120 -15.81 -27.48 5.10
C VAL A 120 -15.45 -28.25 6.37
N ARG A 121 -16.34 -28.24 7.37
CA ARG A 121 -16.14 -29.01 8.62
C ARG A 121 -16.06 -30.52 8.36
N ALA A 122 -16.85 -31.04 7.41
CA ALA A 122 -16.84 -32.45 7.04
C ALA A 122 -15.56 -32.89 6.32
N ILE A 123 -14.98 -32.02 5.47
CA ILE A 123 -13.69 -32.28 4.80
C ILE A 123 -12.58 -32.40 5.85
N ILE A 124 -12.52 -31.49 6.83
CA ILE A 124 -11.55 -31.56 7.92
C ILE A 124 -11.75 -32.82 8.77
N GLU A 125 -13.00 -33.21 9.03
CA GLU A 125 -13.29 -34.42 9.79
C GLU A 125 -12.89 -35.69 9.05
N ALA A 126 -13.10 -35.73 7.72
CA ALA A 126 -12.65 -36.82 6.87
C ALA A 126 -11.11 -36.90 6.76
N ALA A 127 -10.45 -35.75 6.68
CA ALA A 127 -8.99 -35.66 6.63
C ALA A 127 -8.33 -35.84 8.01
N SER A 128 -9.09 -35.77 9.11
CA SER A 128 -8.59 -35.88 10.49
C SER A 128 -7.59 -37.03 10.74
N PRO A 129 -7.78 -38.25 10.21
CA PRO A 129 -6.84 -39.35 10.40
C PRO A 129 -5.48 -39.11 9.72
N GLU A 130 -5.50 -38.52 8.52
CA GLU A 130 -4.28 -38.22 7.74
C GLU A 130 -3.54 -37.00 8.28
N LEU A 131 -4.29 -36.05 8.87
CA LEU A 131 -3.75 -34.84 9.50
C LEU A 131 -3.31 -35.05 10.96
N GLY A 132 -3.51 -36.25 11.52
CA GLY A 132 -3.18 -36.56 12.91
C GLY A 132 -3.96 -35.72 13.94
N LEU A 133 -5.15 -35.24 13.58
CA LEU A 133 -5.97 -34.37 14.43
C LEU A 133 -6.85 -35.19 15.36
N SER A 134 -6.97 -34.77 16.62
CA SER A 134 -7.86 -35.43 17.58
C SER A 134 -8.41 -34.48 18.65
N GLY A 135 -9.61 -34.79 19.14
CA GLY A 135 -10.25 -34.08 20.26
C GLY A 135 -10.35 -32.57 20.05
N ASN A 136 -9.82 -31.79 21.00
CA ASN A 136 -9.89 -30.33 21.00
C ASN A 136 -9.13 -29.68 19.84
N GLU A 137 -8.16 -30.39 19.25
CA GLU A 137 -7.38 -29.85 18.14
C GLU A 137 -8.17 -29.90 16.85
N LEU A 138 -8.94 -30.98 16.65
CA LEU A 138 -9.82 -31.12 15.50
C LEU A 138 -10.85 -29.99 15.45
N GLU A 139 -11.47 -29.65 16.58
CA GLU A 139 -12.44 -28.56 16.65
C GLU A 139 -11.82 -27.19 16.36
N LYS A 140 -10.62 -26.91 16.89
CA LYS A 140 -9.88 -25.68 16.57
C LYS A 140 -9.55 -25.57 15.09
N VAL A 141 -9.15 -26.68 14.47
CA VAL A 141 -8.81 -26.73 13.04
C VAL A 141 -10.06 -26.56 12.17
N LYS A 142 -11.19 -27.15 12.57
CA LYS A 142 -12.48 -26.93 11.91
C LYS A 142 -12.86 -25.46 11.93
N ASP A 143 -12.78 -24.80 13.08
CA ASP A 143 -13.15 -23.38 13.20
C ASP A 143 -12.21 -22.49 12.37
N LEU A 144 -10.91 -22.79 12.39
CA LEU A 144 -9.90 -22.04 11.64
C LEU A 144 -10.04 -22.23 10.12
N ALA A 145 -10.39 -23.43 9.66
CA ALA A 145 -10.71 -23.69 8.25
C ALA A 145 -11.97 -22.93 7.78
N VAL A 146 -12.99 -22.88 8.62
CA VAL A 146 -14.24 -22.14 8.34
C VAL A 146 -14.00 -20.64 8.27
N GLU A 147 -13.20 -20.09 9.18
CA GLU A 147 -12.84 -18.67 9.20
C GLU A 147 -12.12 -18.27 7.90
N GLU A 148 -11.12 -19.04 7.49
CA GLU A 148 -10.40 -18.81 6.24
C GLU A 148 -11.32 -18.92 5.01
N TRP A 149 -12.17 -19.95 4.95
CA TRP A 149 -13.15 -20.12 3.88
C TRP A 149 -14.11 -18.92 3.78
N ARG A 150 -14.59 -18.42 4.91
CA ARG A 150 -15.45 -17.23 4.96
C ARG A 150 -14.72 -15.98 4.47
N ASN A 151 -13.49 -15.75 4.95
CA ASN A 151 -12.68 -14.60 4.58
C ASN A 151 -12.41 -14.52 3.07
N VAL A 152 -12.12 -15.67 2.43
CA VAL A 152 -11.92 -15.75 0.99
C VAL A 152 -13.20 -15.40 0.23
N ARG A 153 -14.36 -15.89 0.69
CA ARG A 153 -15.65 -15.61 0.02
C ARG A 153 -16.11 -14.17 0.21
N GLU A 154 -15.96 -13.59 1.39
CA GLU A 154 -16.31 -12.18 1.65
C GLU A 154 -15.45 -11.21 0.85
N THR A 155 -14.15 -11.50 0.69
CA THR A 155 -13.24 -10.69 -0.12
C THR A 155 -13.48 -10.85 -1.62
N SER A 156 -13.95 -12.01 -2.09
CA SER A 156 -14.33 -12.22 -3.50
C SER A 156 -15.64 -11.54 -3.91
N ALA A 157 -16.47 -11.14 -2.94
CA ALA A 157 -17.76 -10.50 -3.16
C ALA A 157 -17.73 -8.96 -3.11
N SER A 158 -16.56 -8.36 -2.83
CA SER A 158 -16.33 -6.90 -2.75
C SER A 158 -15.61 -6.36 -3.99
#